data_AF-A0A3A6CCD2-F1
#
_entry.id   AF-A0A3A6CCD2-F1
#
_cell.length_a   1.000
_cell.length_b   1.000
_cell.length_c   1.000
_cell.angle_alpha   90.00
_cell.angle_beta   90.00
_cell.angle_gamma   90.00
#
_symmetry.space_group_name_H-M   'P 1'
#
loop_
_entity.id
_entity.type
_entity.pdbx_description
1 polymer ?
#
loop_
_entity_poly.entity_id
_entity_poly.type
_entity_poly.pdbx_seq_one_letter_code
_entity_poly.pdbx_strand_id
1 'polypeptide(L)'
;MSEKLTTLSQLRAVSQKSKDRAAQVADAAAAALDEMDRVKADKTEFVSFSIPATGWKTDSSVPGYTNYIDIAISGLTAADYVAVDVAPASSAVARAANFVATESRAGILRLRAASVPTATISAQYHIITAATAAKEG
;
A
#
# COMPACT_ATOMS: atom_id res chain seq x y z
N MET A 1 -64.45 -8.59 19.76
CA MET A 1 -63.89 -9.13 18.49
C MET A 1 -62.99 -8.13 17.75
N SER A 2 -63.26 -6.82 17.86
CA SER A 2 -62.51 -5.75 17.16
C SER A 2 -61.02 -5.64 17.52
N GLU A 3 -60.67 -5.59 18.81
CA GLU A 3 -59.28 -5.37 19.27
C GLU A 3 -58.29 -6.47 18.83
N LYS A 4 -58.71 -7.75 18.88
CA LYS A 4 -57.88 -8.87 18.41
C LYS A 4 -57.57 -8.78 16.91
N LEU A 5 -58.50 -8.28 16.12
CA LEU A 5 -58.30 -8.05 14.68
C LEU A 5 -57.27 -6.93 14.44
N THR A 6 -57.32 -5.89 15.26
CA THR A 6 -56.37 -4.77 15.23
C THR A 6 -54.94 -5.21 15.58
N THR A 7 -54.76 -6.02 16.62
CA THR A 7 -53.43 -6.54 17.03
C THR A 7 -52.81 -7.46 15.97
N LEU A 8 -53.61 -8.33 15.34
CA LEU A 8 -53.12 -9.21 14.28
C LEU A 8 -52.65 -8.43 13.05
N SER A 9 -53.37 -7.35 12.70
CA SER A 9 -53.02 -6.48 11.58
C SER A 9 -51.71 -5.72 11.85
N GLN A 10 -51.52 -5.24 13.08
CA GLN A 10 -50.27 -4.60 13.52
C GLN A 10 -49.10 -5.57 13.49
N LEU A 11 -49.28 -6.81 13.97
CA LEU A 11 -48.22 -7.83 13.95
C LEU A 11 -47.78 -8.17 12.53
N ARG A 12 -48.73 -8.28 11.58
CA ARG A 12 -48.41 -8.48 10.15
C ARG A 12 -47.62 -7.29 9.58
N ALA A 13 -48.02 -6.06 9.88
CA ALA A 13 -47.31 -4.87 9.42
C ALA A 13 -45.87 -4.80 9.97
N VAL A 14 -45.69 -5.12 11.25
CA VAL A 14 -44.36 -5.18 11.88
C VAL A 14 -43.51 -6.30 11.28
N SER A 15 -44.09 -7.48 11.05
CA SER A 15 -43.38 -8.60 10.42
C SER A 15 -42.90 -8.26 9.01
N GLN A 16 -43.73 -7.59 8.20
CA GLN A 16 -43.33 -7.14 6.87
C GLN A 16 -42.19 -6.12 6.95
N LYS A 17 -42.30 -5.13 7.83
CA LYS A 17 -41.25 -4.13 8.04
C LYS A 17 -39.92 -4.74 8.50
N SER A 18 -39.97 -5.79 9.33
CA SER A 18 -38.78 -6.53 9.75
C SER A 18 -38.14 -7.29 8.58
N LYS A 19 -38.95 -7.89 7.70
CA LYS A 19 -38.46 -8.53 6.47
C LYS A 19 -37.78 -7.53 5.54
N ASP A 20 -38.39 -6.37 5.34
CA ASP A 20 -37.83 -5.33 4.47
C ASP A 20 -36.49 -4.80 5.01
N ARG A 21 -36.39 -4.63 6.34
CA ARG A 21 -35.12 -4.23 7.00
C ARG A 21 -34.05 -5.31 6.87
N ALA A 22 -34.42 -6.59 7.02
CA ALA A 22 -33.47 -7.68 6.85
C ALA A 22 -32.91 -7.71 5.42
N ALA A 23 -33.76 -7.45 4.41
CA ALA A 23 -33.33 -7.31 3.03
C ALA A 23 -32.36 -6.12 2.85
N GLN A 24 -32.69 -4.94 3.40
CA GLN A 24 -31.83 -3.76 3.34
C GLN A 24 -30.45 -3.99 3.97
N VAL A 25 -30.39 -4.69 5.10
CA VAL A 25 -29.12 -5.05 5.74
C VAL A 25 -28.31 -6.01 4.88
N ALA A 26 -28.96 -7.01 4.27
CA ALA A 26 -28.29 -7.95 3.36
C ALA A 26 -27.74 -7.26 2.12
N ASP A 27 -28.50 -6.34 1.52
CA ASP A 27 -28.06 -5.55 0.36
C ASP A 27 -26.88 -4.63 0.72
N ALA A 28 -26.94 -3.96 1.87
CA ALA A 28 -25.84 -3.12 2.35
C ALA A 28 -24.58 -3.95 2.65
N ALA A 29 -24.73 -5.14 3.24
CA ALA A 29 -23.62 -6.05 3.48
C ALA A 29 -23.01 -6.55 2.17
N ALA A 30 -23.82 -6.90 1.17
CA ALA A 30 -23.33 -7.30 -0.15
C ALA A 30 -22.57 -6.17 -0.84
N ALA A 31 -23.09 -4.93 -0.80
CA ALA A 31 -22.41 -3.77 -1.35
C ALA A 31 -21.07 -3.49 -0.64
N ALA A 32 -21.02 -3.64 0.70
CA ALA A 32 -19.79 -3.50 1.46
C ALA A 32 -18.76 -4.59 1.11
N LEU A 33 -19.20 -5.84 0.89
CA LEU A 33 -18.33 -6.94 0.47
C LEU A 33 -17.78 -6.73 -0.95
N ASP A 34 -18.63 -6.28 -1.89
CA ASP A 34 -18.21 -5.93 -3.25
C ASP A 34 -17.19 -4.79 -3.24
N GLU A 35 -17.37 -3.80 -2.37
CA GLU A 35 -16.40 -2.71 -2.18
C GLU A 35 -15.08 -3.23 -1.60
N MET A 36 -15.14 -4.09 -0.58
CA MET A 36 -13.95 -4.73 -0.01
C MET A 36 -13.18 -5.57 -1.03
N ASP A 37 -13.87 -6.26 -1.94
CA ASP A 37 -13.23 -7.05 -2.99
C ASP A 37 -12.58 -6.17 -4.06
N ARG A 38 -13.14 -4.98 -4.35
CA ARG A 38 -12.47 -3.97 -5.20
C ARG A 38 -11.20 -3.44 -4.54
N VAL A 39 -11.22 -3.20 -3.23
CA VAL A 39 -10.04 -2.71 -2.49
C VAL A 39 -8.92 -3.77 -2.40
N LYS A 40 -9.25 -5.07 -2.43
CA LYS A 40 -8.25 -6.15 -2.44
C LYS A 40 -7.57 -6.38 -3.80
N ALA A 41 -8.02 -5.71 -4.86
CA ALA A 41 -7.64 -6.03 -6.23
C ALA A 41 -6.46 -5.21 -6.79
N ASP A 42 -5.90 -4.25 -6.04
CA ASP A 42 -4.70 -3.54 -6.50
C ASP A 42 -3.51 -4.50 -6.50
N LYS A 43 -3.27 -5.11 -7.67
CA LYS A 43 -1.99 -5.73 -7.97
C LYS A 43 -0.95 -4.63 -7.86
N THR A 44 -0.13 -4.71 -6.82
CA THR A 44 1.04 -3.88 -6.63
C THR A 44 1.79 -3.72 -7.96
N GLU A 45 1.87 -2.49 -8.47
CA GLU A 45 2.62 -2.20 -9.68
C GLU A 45 4.12 -2.25 -9.35
N PHE A 46 4.84 -3.07 -10.11
CA PHE A 46 6.29 -3.17 -10.02
C PHE A 46 6.94 -2.43 -11.18
N VAL A 47 7.74 -1.42 -10.86
CA VAL A 47 8.42 -0.58 -11.84
C VAL A 47 9.88 -0.98 -11.92
N SER A 48 10.33 -1.39 -13.10
CA SER A 48 11.74 -1.72 -13.34
C SER A 48 12.60 -0.46 -13.34
N PHE A 49 13.77 -0.52 -12.70
CA PHE A 49 14.74 0.57 -12.71
C PHE A 49 16.17 0.04 -12.55
N SER A 50 17.14 0.96 -12.52
CA SER A 50 18.55 0.64 -12.29
C SER A 50 19.13 1.54 -11.20
N ILE A 51 19.85 0.94 -10.25
CA ILE A 51 20.66 1.67 -9.28
C ILE A 51 22.05 1.84 -9.91
N PRO A 52 22.51 3.07 -10.18
CA PRO A 52 23.77 3.29 -10.87
C PRO A 52 24.97 3.04 -9.93
N ALA A 53 26.12 2.69 -10.52
CA ALA A 53 27.40 2.55 -9.81
C ALA A 53 28.09 3.90 -9.51
N THR A 54 27.55 5.01 -10.01
CA THR A 54 28.14 6.34 -9.94
C THR A 54 27.10 7.38 -9.49
N GLY A 55 27.56 8.58 -9.14
CA GLY A 55 26.67 9.66 -8.68
C GLY A 55 26.24 9.57 -7.21
N TRP A 56 26.84 8.65 -6.45
CA TRP A 56 26.64 8.53 -5.01
C TRP A 56 27.24 9.70 -4.26
N LYS A 57 26.52 10.15 -3.23
CA LYS A 57 26.92 11.20 -2.30
C LYS A 57 27.21 10.58 -0.94
N THR A 58 27.81 11.35 -0.05
CA THR A 58 28.10 10.91 1.32
C THR A 58 27.53 11.86 2.37
N ASP A 59 27.03 11.29 3.46
CA ASP A 59 26.76 11.98 4.72
C ASP A 59 27.02 11.03 5.91
N SER A 60 26.75 11.47 7.13
CA SER A 60 26.91 10.63 8.33
C SER A 60 25.63 10.54 9.16
N SER A 61 24.45 10.74 8.54
CA SER A 61 23.19 10.71 9.27
C SER A 61 22.76 9.31 9.69
N VAL A 62 23.26 8.28 9.02
CA VAL A 62 23.02 6.86 9.35
C VAL A 62 24.36 6.17 9.61
N PRO A 63 24.68 5.81 10.87
CA PRO A 63 25.92 5.12 11.20
C PRO A 63 26.10 3.83 10.38
N GLY A 64 27.27 3.67 9.76
CA GLY A 64 27.59 2.50 8.92
C GLY A 64 27.07 2.56 7.47
N TYR A 65 26.22 3.52 7.13
CA TYR A 65 25.60 3.66 5.79
C TYR A 65 25.72 5.09 5.27
N THR A 66 26.96 5.51 5.04
CA THR A 66 27.32 6.89 4.69
C THR A 66 27.08 7.22 3.23
N ASN A 67 27.06 6.23 2.34
CA ASN A 67 26.83 6.44 0.91
C ASN A 67 25.33 6.46 0.63
N TYR A 68 24.87 7.48 -0.09
CA TYR A 68 23.48 7.55 -0.55
C TYR A 68 23.36 8.02 -2.00
N ILE A 69 22.25 7.64 -2.63
CA ILE A 69 21.84 8.15 -3.93
C ILE A 69 20.34 8.44 -3.93
N ASP A 70 19.96 9.52 -4.60
CA ASP A 70 18.57 9.95 -4.75
C ASP A 70 18.07 9.54 -6.15
N ILE A 71 17.01 8.73 -6.18
CA ILE A 71 16.33 8.27 -7.39
C ILE A 71 14.99 9.02 -7.49
N ALA A 72 14.76 9.69 -8.62
CA ALA A 72 13.50 10.39 -8.85
C ALA A 72 12.35 9.39 -9.05
N ILE A 73 11.30 9.50 -8.25
CA ILE A 73 10.06 8.72 -8.37
C ILE A 73 8.90 9.70 -8.31
N SER A 74 8.23 9.90 -9.45
CA SER A 74 7.10 10.82 -9.54
C SER A 74 5.97 10.42 -8.61
N GLY A 75 5.39 11.38 -7.89
CA GLY A 75 4.27 11.15 -6.97
C GLY A 75 4.64 10.53 -5.62
N LEU A 76 5.90 10.12 -5.40
CA LEU A 76 6.33 9.59 -4.11
C LEU A 76 6.24 10.67 -3.02
N THR A 77 5.72 10.31 -1.86
CA THR A 77 5.62 11.17 -0.67
C THR A 77 6.48 10.64 0.47
N ALA A 78 6.67 11.44 1.51
CA ALA A 78 7.40 11.01 2.70
C ALA A 78 6.63 9.98 3.56
N ALA A 79 5.32 9.82 3.34
CA ALA A 79 4.49 8.85 4.06
C ALA A 79 4.49 7.46 3.40
N ASP A 80 4.95 7.37 2.16
CA ASP A 80 5.01 6.12 1.41
C ASP A 80 6.19 5.26 1.87
N TYR A 81 6.04 3.94 1.73
CA TYR A 81 7.14 3.01 1.86
C TYR A 81 7.49 2.45 0.47
N VAL A 82 8.77 2.32 0.15
CA VAL A 82 9.21 1.74 -1.12
C VAL A 82 10.02 0.49 -0.85
N ALA A 83 9.53 -0.63 -1.37
CA ALA A 83 10.29 -1.86 -1.41
C ALA A 83 11.07 -1.95 -2.72
N VAL A 84 12.31 -2.43 -2.63
CA VAL A 84 13.22 -2.59 -3.78
C VAL A 84 13.64 -4.04 -3.85
N ASP A 85 13.29 -4.68 -4.97
CA ASP A 85 13.61 -6.08 -5.24
C ASP A 85 14.75 -6.14 -6.26
N VAL A 86 15.91 -6.63 -5.83
CA VAL A 86 17.10 -6.74 -6.68
C VAL A 86 16.99 -7.97 -7.58
N ALA A 87 17.27 -7.80 -8.87
CA ALA A 87 17.31 -8.91 -9.82
C ALA A 87 18.38 -9.94 -9.40
N PRO A 88 18.13 -11.26 -9.56
CA PRO A 88 19.07 -12.29 -9.12
C PRO A 88 20.51 -12.10 -9.64
N ALA A 89 20.65 -11.66 -10.90
CA ALA A 89 21.94 -11.39 -11.55
C ALA A 89 22.76 -10.26 -10.88
N SER A 90 22.10 -9.31 -10.22
CA SER A 90 22.76 -8.20 -9.52
C SER A 90 22.94 -8.44 -8.01
N SER A 91 22.49 -9.59 -7.50
CA SER A 91 22.45 -9.87 -6.05
C SER A 91 23.82 -9.83 -5.36
N ALA A 92 24.88 -10.29 -6.03
CA ALA A 92 26.24 -10.26 -5.48
C ALA A 92 26.74 -8.81 -5.29
N VAL A 93 26.53 -7.96 -6.29
CA VAL A 93 26.91 -6.54 -6.25
C VAL A 93 26.10 -5.80 -5.18
N ALA A 94 24.79 -6.06 -5.09
CA ALA A 94 23.93 -5.45 -4.08
C ALA A 94 24.29 -5.87 -2.65
N ARG A 95 24.60 -7.16 -2.43
CA ARG A 95 25.07 -7.66 -1.13
C ARG A 95 26.41 -7.04 -0.73
N ALA A 96 27.34 -6.89 -1.67
CA ALA A 96 28.63 -6.25 -1.41
C ALA A 96 28.50 -4.76 -1.07
N ALA A 97 27.54 -4.05 -1.68
CA ALA A 97 27.22 -2.67 -1.34
C ALA A 97 26.60 -2.52 0.07
N ASN A 98 25.91 -3.57 0.56
CA ASN A 98 25.26 -3.64 1.86
C ASN A 98 24.29 -2.46 2.06
N PHE A 99 23.12 -2.55 1.41
CA PHE A 99 22.06 -1.56 1.52
C PHE A 99 21.35 -1.63 2.88
N VAL A 100 20.79 -0.50 3.31
CA VAL A 100 19.87 -0.40 4.46
C VAL A 100 18.46 -0.02 3.98
N ALA A 101 17.52 0.08 4.92
CA ALA A 101 16.15 0.51 4.66
C ALA A 101 16.08 1.76 3.76
N THR A 102 15.05 1.78 2.90
CA THR A 102 14.79 2.87 1.98
C THR A 102 14.25 4.11 2.70
N GLU A 103 14.48 5.27 2.08
CA GLU A 103 13.97 6.56 2.57
C GLU A 103 13.09 7.22 1.51
N SER A 104 11.80 7.30 1.76
CA SER A 104 10.86 8.01 0.90
C SER A 104 10.84 9.51 1.23
N ARG A 105 10.90 10.34 0.20
CA ARG A 105 10.82 11.80 0.25
C ARG A 105 9.95 12.28 -0.90
N ALA A 106 9.48 13.53 -0.84
CA ALA A 106 8.70 14.13 -1.93
C ALA A 106 9.45 14.01 -3.28
N GLY A 107 8.93 13.17 -4.17
CA GLY A 107 9.46 12.89 -5.51
C GLY A 107 10.76 12.07 -5.55
N ILE A 108 11.28 11.60 -4.40
CA ILE A 108 12.63 11.03 -4.31
C ILE A 108 12.65 9.80 -3.41
N LEU A 109 13.14 8.70 -3.96
CA LEU A 109 13.60 7.54 -3.19
C LEU A 109 15.09 7.68 -2.91
N ARG A 110 15.47 7.79 -1.64
CA ARG A 110 16.86 7.71 -1.23
C ARG A 110 17.23 6.27 -0.88
N LEU A 111 18.28 5.79 -1.53
CA LEU A 111 18.92 4.51 -1.23
C LEU A 111 20.21 4.78 -0.48
N ARG A 112 20.46 3.98 0.57
CA ARG A 112 21.68 4.04 1.37
C ARG A 112 22.41 2.71 1.37
N ALA A 113 23.73 2.78 1.37
CA ALA A 113 24.60 1.62 1.35
C ALA A 113 25.88 1.88 2.17
N ALA A 114 26.47 0.81 2.71
CA ALA A 114 27.76 0.90 3.39
C ALA A 114 28.88 1.22 2.38
N SER A 115 28.79 0.67 1.16
CA SER A 115 29.73 0.86 0.06
C SER A 115 29.01 1.20 -1.24
N VAL A 116 29.65 2.01 -2.09
CA VAL A 116 29.15 2.28 -3.44
C VAL A 116 29.17 0.98 -4.28
N PRO A 117 28.08 0.63 -5.00
CA PRO A 117 28.07 -0.52 -5.89
C PRO A 117 29.18 -0.46 -6.95
N THR A 118 29.85 -1.59 -7.20
CA THR A 118 30.92 -1.68 -8.20
C THR A 118 30.41 -1.79 -9.63
N ALA A 119 29.12 -2.09 -9.81
CA ALA A 119 28.44 -2.17 -11.09
C ALA A 119 26.97 -1.75 -10.93
N THR A 120 26.32 -1.39 -12.04
CA THR A 120 24.89 -1.07 -12.06
C THR A 120 24.07 -2.28 -11.58
N ILE A 121 23.10 -2.03 -10.72
CA ILE A 121 22.20 -3.06 -10.18
C ILE A 121 20.85 -2.93 -10.86
N SER A 122 20.41 -4.00 -11.51
CA SER A 122 19.05 -4.12 -12.02
C SER A 122 18.10 -4.46 -10.87
N ALA A 123 17.01 -3.72 -10.75
CA ALA A 123 16.03 -3.91 -9.70
C ALA A 123 14.64 -3.49 -10.17
N GLN A 124 13.63 -3.82 -9.37
CA GLN A 124 12.29 -3.27 -9.48
C GLN A 124 11.93 -2.63 -8.13
N TYR A 125 11.06 -1.62 -8.16
CA TYR A 125 10.49 -1.07 -6.95
C TYR A 125 8.97 -1.16 -7.00
N HIS A 126 8.37 -1.16 -5.82
CA HIS A 126 6.93 -0.95 -5.66
C HIS A 126 6.65 -0.05 -4.46
N ILE A 127 5.63 0.79 -4.61
CA ILE A 127 5.20 1.73 -3.57
C ILE A 127 4.13 1.04 -2.73
N ILE A 128 4.38 0.98 -1.44
CA ILE A 128 3.44 0.57 -0.41
C ILE A 128 2.90 1.85 0.20
N THR A 129 1.74 2.29 -0.29
CA THR A 129 1.01 3.42 0.26
C THR A 129 0.47 3.04 1.64
N ALA A 130 0.70 3.89 2.64
CA ALA A 130 0.02 3.74 3.91
C ALA A 130 -1.49 3.79 3.69
N ALA A 131 -2.25 2.85 4.27
CA ALA A 131 -3.70 2.85 4.18
C ALA A 131 -4.24 4.18 4.71
N THR A 132 -4.73 5.05 3.84
CA THR A 132 -5.52 6.18 4.26
C THR A 132 -6.88 5.65 4.68
N ALA A 133 -7.20 5.74 5.97
CA ALA A 133 -8.56 5.47 6.44
C ALA A 133 -9.52 6.28 5.57
N ALA A 134 -10.46 5.58 4.90
CA ALA A 134 -11.52 6.26 4.19
C ALA A 134 -12.21 7.20 5.18
N LYS A 135 -12.38 8.48 4.81
CA LYS A 135 -13.23 9.37 5.59
C LYS A 135 -14.63 8.77 5.56
N GLU A 136 -15.09 8.29 6.70
CA GLU A 136 -16.50 7.98 6.91
C GLU A 136 -17.28 9.28 6.63
N GLY A 137 -18.09 9.27 5.57
CA GLY A 137 -18.98 10.36 5.17
C GLY A 137 -20.34 10.26 5.81
#